data_AF-A0A644T2G2-F1
#
_entry.id   AF-A0A644T2G2-F1
#
_cell.length_a   1.000
_cell.length_b   1.000
_cell.length_c   1.000
_cell.angle_alpha   90.00
_cell.angle_beta   90.00
_cell.angle_gamma   90.00
#
_symmetry.space_group_name_H-M   'P 1'
#
loop_
_entity.id
_entity.type
_entity.pdbx_description
1 polymer ?
#
loop_
_entity_poly.entity_id
_entity_poly.type
_entity_poly.pdbx_seq_one_letter_code
_entity_poly.pdbx_strand_id
1 'polypeptide(L)'
;MTRTLTFLGLESSCDDTAAAVVRMEETGPRILASVVAGQTALHAPYGGVVPEIAARAHAEKLDLCVEEALAEAGVTLADLDGVAVTAGPGLIGGVMSGVMCAKGIAAGAGLPLVGVNHLAGHALTPQLTEGLAFPYLLLLVSGGHCQFLIAHGPEDFTRLGGTIDDAPGEAFDKTAKLLGLPQPGGPAVEAEAMSGDPKAFHFPRPLLDRPGCDMSFSGLKTALLRARDAEVAEHGGLHRQARRDLCAGFQAAVTDVLAEKSRRALREYLAHTPEHPAFAVAGGVAANATIRARLEQVATEAGATFAAPPLKLCTDNAAMIAYAGIARFEAGAQDGMDLSARPRWPLDRSAPAMLGSGKKGAKA
;
A
#
# COMPACT_ATOMS: atom_id res chain seq x y z
N MET A 1 -3.88 -33.00 -7.41
CA MET A 1 -3.65 -32.15 -8.58
C MET A 1 -4.31 -30.83 -8.24
N THR A 2 -3.50 -29.85 -7.88
CA THR A 2 -3.97 -28.48 -7.66
C THR A 2 -4.43 -27.96 -9.02
N ARG A 3 -5.68 -27.51 -9.11
CA ARG A 3 -6.24 -27.02 -10.37
C ARG A 3 -5.49 -25.75 -10.78
N THR A 4 -4.96 -25.72 -12.00
CA THR A 4 -4.43 -24.47 -12.58
C THR A 4 -5.58 -23.48 -12.72
N LEU A 5 -5.42 -22.27 -12.18
CA LEU A 5 -6.42 -21.19 -12.24
C LEU A 5 -5.81 -19.96 -12.89
N THR A 6 -6.48 -19.38 -13.89
CA THR A 6 -6.05 -18.13 -14.53
C THR A 6 -7.10 -17.04 -14.30
N PHE A 7 -6.74 -15.96 -13.61
CA PHE A 7 -7.66 -14.86 -13.28
C PHE A 7 -7.22 -13.55 -13.91
N LEU A 8 -8.21 -12.80 -14.38
CA LEU A 8 -8.07 -11.37 -14.69
C LEU A 8 -8.33 -10.56 -13.42
N GLY A 9 -7.39 -9.73 -12.99
CA GLY A 9 -7.56 -8.75 -11.92
C GLY A 9 -7.82 -7.35 -12.46
N LEU A 10 -8.62 -6.55 -11.75
CA LEU A 10 -8.89 -5.14 -12.04
C LEU A 10 -8.71 -4.27 -10.80
N GLU A 11 -7.96 -3.19 -10.91
CA GLU A 11 -7.69 -2.22 -9.84
C GLU A 11 -7.97 -0.79 -10.32
N SER A 12 -8.72 -0.02 -9.51
CA SER A 12 -9.20 1.34 -9.83
C SER A 12 -9.64 2.11 -8.58
N SER A 13 -9.04 1.81 -7.43
CA SER A 13 -9.45 2.38 -6.13
C SER A 13 -9.02 3.82 -5.91
N CYS A 14 -7.97 4.29 -6.59
CA CYS A 14 -7.43 5.65 -6.40
C CYS A 14 -7.16 6.35 -7.74
N ASP A 15 -5.91 6.38 -8.21
CA ASP A 15 -5.46 7.13 -9.39
C ASP A 15 -4.61 6.29 -10.38
N ASP A 16 -4.53 4.98 -10.15
CA ASP A 16 -3.96 4.00 -11.07
C ASP A 16 -5.07 3.12 -11.65
N THR A 17 -5.18 3.07 -12.98
CA THR A 17 -6.08 2.12 -13.67
C THR A 17 -5.26 0.91 -14.07
N ALA A 18 -5.58 -0.26 -13.56
CA ALA A 18 -4.76 -1.44 -13.82
C ALA A 18 -5.59 -2.68 -14.14
N ALA A 19 -5.01 -3.52 -15.00
CA ALA A 19 -5.46 -4.86 -15.28
C ALA A 19 -4.26 -5.82 -15.31
N ALA A 20 -4.45 -7.05 -14.84
CA ALA A 20 -3.38 -8.04 -14.80
C ALA A 20 -3.95 -9.43 -14.98
N VAL A 21 -3.16 -10.33 -15.57
CA VAL A 21 -3.49 -11.75 -15.66
C VAL A 21 -2.52 -12.51 -14.78
N VAL A 22 -3.05 -13.23 -13.79
CA VAL A 22 -2.27 -14.09 -12.89
C VAL A 22 -2.74 -15.52 -13.04
N ARG A 23 -1.78 -16.44 -13.15
CA ARG A 23 -2.01 -17.88 -13.19
C ARG A 23 -1.46 -18.53 -11.94
N MET A 24 -2.29 -19.27 -11.22
CA MET A 24 -1.86 -20.18 -10.15
C MET A 24 -1.58 -21.55 -10.76
N GLU A 25 -0.33 -22.01 -10.64
CA GLU A 25 0.13 -23.34 -11.06
C GLU A 25 0.56 -24.14 -9.83
N GLU A 26 0.87 -25.44 -9.99
CA GLU A 26 1.36 -26.26 -8.87
C GLU A 26 2.69 -25.74 -8.29
N THR A 27 3.48 -25.03 -9.11
CA THR A 27 4.75 -24.40 -8.73
C THR A 27 4.59 -23.05 -8.02
N GLY A 28 3.37 -22.51 -7.98
CA GLY A 28 3.05 -21.21 -7.38
C GLY A 28 2.41 -20.23 -8.37
N PRO A 29 2.16 -18.98 -7.93
CA PRO A 29 1.54 -17.97 -8.76
C PRO A 29 2.54 -17.36 -9.75
N ARG A 30 2.06 -17.09 -10.97
CA ARG A 30 2.81 -16.44 -12.04
C ARG A 30 2.02 -15.27 -12.59
N ILE A 31 2.63 -14.09 -12.61
CA ILE A 31 2.09 -12.90 -13.28
C ILE A 31 2.38 -13.04 -14.77
N LEU A 32 1.34 -13.19 -15.58
CA LEU A 32 1.45 -13.31 -17.05
C LEU A 32 1.46 -11.93 -17.72
N ALA A 33 0.72 -10.97 -17.18
CA ALA A 33 0.69 -9.58 -17.61
C ALA A 33 0.34 -8.66 -16.43
N SER A 34 0.80 -7.41 -16.46
CA SER A 34 0.48 -6.42 -15.43
C SER A 34 0.58 -5.01 -16.01
N VAL A 35 -0.55 -4.50 -16.46
CA VAL A 35 -0.70 -3.18 -17.09
C VAL A 35 -1.16 -2.16 -16.05
N VAL A 36 -0.50 -1.01 -16.00
CA VAL A 36 -0.86 0.11 -15.12
C VAL A 36 -0.86 1.41 -15.92
N ALA A 37 -2.01 2.07 -16.02
CA ALA A 37 -2.20 3.40 -16.58
C ALA A 37 -2.41 4.42 -15.44
N GLY A 38 -1.32 5.06 -15.03
CA GLY A 38 -1.33 6.06 -13.96
C GLY A 38 -1.86 7.43 -14.39
N GLN A 39 -2.50 8.14 -13.47
CA GLN A 39 -3.17 9.43 -13.72
C GLN A 39 -2.38 10.64 -13.23
N THR A 40 -1.11 10.50 -12.82
CA THR A 40 -0.29 11.56 -12.21
C THR A 40 -0.35 12.89 -12.98
N ALA A 41 -0.27 12.85 -14.31
CA ALA A 41 -0.31 14.06 -15.15
C ALA A 41 -1.67 14.79 -15.09
N LEU A 42 -2.78 14.06 -14.91
CA LEU A 42 -4.13 14.63 -14.83
C LEU A 42 -4.34 15.39 -13.51
N HIS A 43 -3.70 14.93 -12.43
CA HIS A 43 -3.86 15.48 -11.09
C HIS A 43 -2.82 16.54 -10.73
N ALA A 44 -1.70 16.60 -11.46
CA ALA A 44 -0.59 17.52 -11.20
C ALA A 44 -1.01 19.00 -11.05
N PRO A 45 -1.92 19.58 -11.88
CA PRO A 45 -2.34 20.98 -11.74
C PRO A 45 -3.07 21.30 -10.43
N TYR A 46 -3.64 20.29 -9.77
CA TYR A 46 -4.47 20.45 -8.57
C TYR A 46 -3.70 20.16 -7.27
N GLY A 47 -2.47 19.64 -7.37
CA GLY A 47 -1.64 19.31 -6.21
C GLY A 47 -2.15 18.12 -5.39
N GLY A 48 -2.99 17.27 -5.98
CA GLY A 48 -3.54 16.05 -5.38
C GLY A 48 -4.63 15.43 -6.26
N VAL A 49 -4.99 14.18 -5.95
CA VAL A 49 -6.02 13.42 -6.68
C VAL A 49 -7.38 14.12 -6.60
N VAL A 50 -7.97 14.42 -7.76
CA VAL A 50 -9.33 14.95 -7.89
C VAL A 50 -10.30 13.81 -8.18
N PRO A 51 -11.24 13.47 -7.26
CA PRO A 51 -12.03 12.24 -7.37
C PRO A 51 -12.82 12.09 -8.67
N GLU A 52 -13.43 13.17 -9.17
CA GLU A 52 -14.22 13.13 -10.41
C GLU A 52 -13.34 12.92 -11.66
N ILE A 53 -12.15 13.52 -11.69
CA ILE A 53 -11.19 13.33 -12.80
C ILE A 53 -10.71 11.88 -12.80
N ALA A 54 -10.41 11.33 -11.62
CA ALA A 54 -9.98 9.94 -11.48
C ALA A 54 -11.06 8.96 -11.93
N ALA A 55 -12.31 9.16 -11.49
CA ALA A 55 -13.43 8.31 -11.86
C ALA A 55 -13.64 8.22 -13.38
N ARG A 56 -13.58 9.36 -14.08
CA ARG A 56 -13.68 9.42 -15.55
C ARG A 56 -12.51 8.73 -16.24
N ALA A 57 -11.29 8.99 -15.78
CA ALA A 57 -10.10 8.36 -16.34
C ALA A 57 -10.16 6.83 -16.22
N HIS A 58 -10.65 6.28 -15.10
CA HIS A 58 -10.87 4.83 -14.98
C HIS A 58 -11.90 4.31 -15.98
N ALA A 59 -13.04 4.99 -16.11
CA ALA A 59 -14.11 4.59 -17.04
C ALA A 59 -13.66 4.61 -18.52
N GLU A 60 -12.71 5.48 -18.88
CA GLU A 60 -12.14 5.60 -20.22
C GLU A 60 -10.96 4.64 -20.50
N LYS A 61 -10.41 3.99 -19.46
CA LYS A 61 -9.14 3.23 -19.57
C LYS A 61 -9.22 1.77 -19.15
N LEU A 62 -10.20 1.36 -18.33
CA LEU A 62 -10.25 0.01 -17.77
C LEU A 62 -10.31 -1.08 -18.84
N ASP A 63 -11.20 -0.93 -19.81
CA ASP A 63 -11.35 -1.84 -20.96
C ASP A 63 -10.06 -1.91 -21.79
N LEU A 64 -9.43 -0.77 -22.07
CA LEU A 64 -8.15 -0.72 -22.77
C LEU A 64 -7.02 -1.43 -22.01
N CYS A 65 -6.94 -1.25 -20.68
CA CYS A 65 -5.98 -1.98 -19.85
C CYS A 65 -6.26 -3.49 -19.88
N VAL A 66 -7.53 -3.91 -19.90
CA VAL A 66 -7.90 -5.33 -20.02
C VAL A 66 -7.46 -5.91 -21.36
N GLU A 67 -7.74 -5.23 -22.46
CA GLU A 67 -7.32 -5.66 -23.79
C GLU A 67 -5.80 -5.81 -23.87
N GLU A 68 -5.05 -4.83 -23.35
CA GLU A 68 -3.59 -4.86 -23.30
C GLU A 68 -3.07 -6.01 -22.42
N ALA A 69 -3.65 -6.22 -21.24
CA ALA A 69 -3.24 -7.29 -20.33
C ALA A 69 -3.50 -8.69 -20.90
N LEU A 70 -4.64 -8.90 -21.57
CA LEU A 70 -4.95 -10.15 -22.26
C LEU A 70 -3.98 -10.40 -23.42
N ALA A 71 -3.67 -9.36 -24.21
CA ALA A 71 -2.73 -9.43 -25.30
C ALA A 71 -1.29 -9.74 -24.82
N GLU A 72 -0.80 -9.05 -23.78
CA GLU A 72 0.52 -9.29 -23.19
C GLU A 72 0.62 -10.71 -22.61
N ALA A 73 -0.44 -11.20 -21.96
CA ALA A 73 -0.50 -12.55 -21.41
C ALA A 73 -0.65 -13.65 -22.49
N GLY A 74 -1.02 -13.28 -23.72
CA GLY A 74 -1.27 -14.21 -24.81
C GLY A 74 -2.47 -15.12 -24.56
N VAL A 75 -3.51 -14.62 -23.89
CA VAL A 75 -4.74 -15.35 -23.55
C VAL A 75 -5.99 -14.57 -23.98
N THR A 76 -7.11 -15.26 -24.07
CA THR A 76 -8.43 -14.68 -24.32
C THR A 76 -9.32 -14.82 -23.09
N LEU A 77 -10.49 -14.17 -23.08
CA LEU A 77 -11.47 -14.35 -22.00
C LEU A 77 -11.91 -15.81 -21.82
N ALA A 78 -11.87 -16.63 -22.88
CA ALA A 78 -12.23 -18.04 -22.82
C ALA A 78 -11.20 -18.91 -22.09
N ASP A 79 -9.97 -18.41 -21.90
CA ASP A 79 -8.89 -19.09 -21.19
C ASP A 79 -8.86 -18.77 -19.69
N LEU A 80 -9.76 -17.89 -19.22
CA LEU A 80 -9.83 -17.47 -17.82
C LEU A 80 -10.76 -18.36 -17.01
N ASP A 81 -10.46 -18.51 -15.72
CA ASP A 81 -11.30 -19.19 -14.74
C ASP A 81 -12.13 -18.21 -13.89
N GLY A 82 -11.84 -16.90 -13.94
CA GLY A 82 -12.56 -15.89 -13.17
C GLY A 82 -12.04 -14.46 -13.35
N VAL A 83 -12.84 -13.51 -12.85
CA VAL A 83 -12.52 -12.08 -12.81
C VAL A 83 -12.50 -11.61 -11.36
N ALA A 84 -11.37 -11.07 -10.93
CA ALA A 84 -11.20 -10.41 -9.65
C ALA A 84 -11.20 -8.90 -9.81
N VAL A 85 -11.84 -8.17 -8.90
CA VAL A 85 -11.91 -6.72 -8.96
C VAL A 85 -11.83 -6.10 -7.58
N THR A 86 -11.10 -5.00 -7.44
CA THR A 86 -11.16 -4.20 -6.23
C THR A 86 -12.57 -3.67 -6.01
N ALA A 87 -13.24 -4.16 -4.98
CA ALA A 87 -14.56 -3.68 -4.57
C ALA A 87 -14.49 -2.74 -3.35
N GLY A 88 -13.29 -2.34 -2.93
CA GLY A 88 -13.04 -1.35 -1.90
C GLY A 88 -11.91 -1.72 -0.93
N PRO A 89 -11.50 -0.85 0.01
CA PRO A 89 -11.86 0.57 0.08
C PRO A 89 -11.27 1.37 -1.09
N GLY A 90 -11.73 2.61 -1.28
CA GLY A 90 -11.23 3.50 -2.34
C GLY A 90 -12.17 4.66 -2.65
N LEU A 91 -11.76 5.53 -3.57
CA LEU A 91 -12.60 6.59 -4.13
C LEU A 91 -13.79 5.96 -4.85
N ILE A 92 -15.00 6.28 -4.40
CA ILE A 92 -16.22 5.56 -4.82
C ILE A 92 -16.41 5.54 -6.34
N GLY A 93 -16.08 6.63 -7.03
CA GLY A 93 -16.19 6.72 -8.49
C GLY A 93 -15.29 5.71 -9.21
N GLY A 94 -14.01 5.61 -8.79
CA GLY A 94 -13.07 4.66 -9.36
C GLY A 94 -13.44 3.21 -9.06
N VAL A 95 -13.72 2.89 -7.79
CA VAL A 95 -14.14 1.53 -7.37
C VAL A 95 -15.39 1.09 -8.13
N MET A 96 -16.36 1.99 -8.33
CA MET A 96 -17.55 1.70 -9.11
C MET A 96 -17.24 1.42 -10.58
N SER A 97 -16.35 2.19 -11.22
CA SER A 97 -15.90 1.93 -12.60
C SER A 97 -15.31 0.53 -12.74
N GLY A 98 -14.42 0.13 -11.82
CA GLY A 98 -13.85 -1.22 -11.78
C GLY A 98 -14.91 -2.31 -11.64
N VAL A 99 -15.77 -2.20 -10.62
CA VAL A 99 -16.82 -3.21 -10.35
C VAL A 99 -17.80 -3.35 -11.52
N MET A 100 -18.18 -2.24 -12.17
CA MET A 100 -19.08 -2.30 -13.34
C MET A 100 -18.41 -2.96 -14.55
N CYS A 101 -17.13 -2.64 -14.83
CA CYS A 101 -16.35 -3.28 -15.87
C CYS A 101 -16.24 -4.80 -15.63
N ALA A 102 -15.87 -5.19 -14.41
CA ALA A 102 -15.75 -6.60 -14.01
C ALA A 102 -17.05 -7.38 -14.19
N LYS A 103 -18.18 -6.80 -13.78
CA LYS A 103 -19.51 -7.39 -13.97
C LYS A 103 -19.85 -7.58 -15.44
N GLY A 104 -19.54 -6.59 -16.28
CA GLY A 104 -19.74 -6.67 -17.73
C GLY A 104 -18.96 -7.83 -18.35
N ILE A 105 -17.67 -7.95 -18.01
CA ILE A 105 -16.81 -9.04 -18.48
C ILE A 105 -17.31 -10.39 -17.97
N ALA A 106 -17.56 -10.52 -16.67
CA ALA A 106 -18.01 -11.75 -16.04
C ALA A 106 -19.34 -12.24 -16.64
N ALA A 107 -20.32 -11.35 -16.80
CA ALA A 107 -21.62 -11.70 -17.39
C ALA A 107 -21.51 -12.04 -18.88
N GLY A 108 -20.70 -11.29 -19.64
CA GLY A 108 -20.51 -11.52 -21.07
C GLY A 108 -19.76 -12.82 -21.39
N ALA A 109 -18.76 -13.17 -20.58
CA ALA A 109 -17.93 -14.35 -20.75
C ALA A 109 -18.42 -15.59 -19.95
N GLY A 110 -19.41 -15.43 -19.08
CA GLY A 110 -19.88 -16.50 -18.19
C GLY A 110 -18.86 -16.90 -17.13
N LEU A 111 -18.04 -15.95 -16.67
CA LEU A 111 -16.96 -16.19 -15.70
C LEU A 111 -17.43 -15.88 -14.27
N PRO A 112 -16.93 -16.61 -13.25
CA PRO A 112 -17.06 -16.22 -11.85
C PRO A 112 -16.50 -14.82 -11.59
N LEU A 113 -17.19 -14.07 -10.73
CA LEU A 113 -16.76 -12.75 -10.27
C LEU A 113 -16.35 -12.81 -8.80
N VAL A 114 -15.24 -12.17 -8.44
CA VAL A 114 -14.76 -12.06 -7.06
C VAL A 114 -14.40 -10.61 -6.76
N GLY A 115 -15.14 -9.98 -5.85
CA GLY A 115 -14.84 -8.65 -5.34
C GLY A 115 -13.80 -8.74 -4.24
N VAL A 116 -12.69 -8.02 -4.36
CA VAL A 116 -11.51 -8.11 -3.50
C VAL A 116 -11.36 -6.85 -2.64
N ASN A 117 -10.94 -7.01 -1.38
CA ASN A 117 -10.54 -5.89 -0.56
C ASN A 117 -9.15 -5.40 -1.02
N HIS A 118 -9.03 -4.13 -1.41
CA HIS A 118 -7.79 -3.51 -1.88
C HIS A 118 -6.60 -3.76 -0.92
N LEU A 119 -6.84 -3.61 0.39
CA LEU A 119 -5.81 -3.82 1.41
C LEU A 119 -5.44 -5.30 1.56
N ALA A 120 -6.36 -6.22 1.27
CA ALA A 120 -6.05 -7.65 1.20
C ALA A 120 -5.14 -7.94 0.01
N GLY A 121 -5.33 -7.28 -1.13
CA GLY A 121 -4.41 -7.35 -2.27
C GLY A 121 -2.97 -7.04 -1.85
N HIS A 122 -2.75 -5.87 -1.26
CA HIS A 122 -1.44 -5.50 -0.74
C HIS A 122 -0.94 -6.50 0.31
N ALA A 123 -1.82 -6.96 1.22
CA ALA A 123 -1.44 -7.87 2.29
C ALA A 123 -1.04 -9.28 1.83
N LEU A 124 -1.56 -9.71 0.69
CA LEU A 124 -1.27 -11.02 0.08
C LEU A 124 -0.16 -10.95 -0.98
N THR A 125 0.35 -9.76 -1.29
CA THR A 125 1.48 -9.60 -2.22
C THR A 125 2.73 -10.40 -1.78
N PRO A 126 3.10 -10.47 -0.48
CA PRO A 126 4.21 -11.31 -0.03
C PRO A 126 4.05 -12.81 -0.36
N GLN A 127 2.82 -13.30 -0.47
CA GLN A 127 2.58 -14.66 -0.96
C GLN A 127 2.70 -14.77 -2.47
N LEU A 128 2.23 -13.76 -3.21
CA LEU A 128 2.38 -13.69 -4.67
C LEU A 128 3.85 -13.72 -5.09
N THR A 129 4.73 -13.03 -4.37
CA THR A 129 6.12 -12.81 -4.82
C THR A 129 7.15 -13.68 -4.12
N GLU A 130 6.97 -13.97 -2.83
CA GLU A 130 7.96 -14.71 -2.03
C GLU A 130 7.41 -16.03 -1.48
N GLY A 131 6.11 -16.33 -1.68
CA GLY A 131 5.51 -17.58 -1.22
C GLY A 131 5.46 -17.72 0.31
N LEU A 132 5.29 -16.61 1.04
CA LEU A 132 5.27 -16.64 2.50
C LEU A 132 4.13 -17.50 3.05
N ALA A 133 4.46 -18.49 3.89
CA ALA A 133 3.44 -19.25 4.61
C ALA A 133 2.75 -18.39 5.68
N PHE A 134 1.45 -18.59 5.87
CA PHE A 134 0.74 -18.05 7.02
C PHE A 134 1.14 -18.76 8.33
N PRO A 135 1.05 -18.09 9.50
CA PRO A 135 0.83 -16.65 9.63
C PRO A 135 2.13 -15.85 9.48
N TYR A 136 2.05 -14.64 8.93
CA TYR A 136 3.16 -13.70 8.89
C TYR A 136 2.75 -12.32 9.41
N LEU A 137 3.70 -11.60 9.99
CA LEU A 137 3.52 -10.19 10.34
C LEU A 137 3.71 -9.34 9.08
N LEU A 138 2.80 -8.41 8.85
CA LEU A 138 2.83 -7.46 7.75
C LEU A 138 2.86 -6.03 8.30
N LEU A 139 3.81 -5.22 7.83
CA LEU A 139 3.73 -3.77 7.88
C LEU A 139 3.30 -3.26 6.51
N LEU A 140 2.06 -2.79 6.43
CA LEU A 140 1.55 -2.06 5.27
C LEU A 140 1.90 -0.58 5.44
N VAL A 141 2.78 -0.03 4.61
CA VAL A 141 3.29 1.34 4.70
C VAL A 141 3.33 2.04 3.33
N SER A 142 2.21 2.67 2.97
CA SER A 142 2.03 3.39 1.70
C SER A 142 1.82 4.90 1.91
N GLY A 143 1.44 5.61 0.83
CA GLY A 143 1.07 7.01 0.90
C GLY A 143 -0.19 7.27 1.73
N GLY A 144 -1.15 6.34 1.74
CA GLY A 144 -2.44 6.48 2.43
C GLY A 144 -2.67 5.52 3.59
N HIS A 145 -1.81 4.52 3.77
CA HIS A 145 -2.01 3.49 4.78
C HIS A 145 -0.74 3.23 5.59
N CYS A 146 -0.91 3.03 6.89
CA CYS A 146 0.17 2.61 7.79
C CYS A 146 -0.43 1.73 8.89
N GLN A 147 -0.19 0.42 8.84
CA GLN A 147 -0.72 -0.52 9.83
C GLN A 147 0.12 -1.80 9.94
N PHE A 148 0.18 -2.33 11.16
CA PHE A 148 0.66 -3.67 11.45
C PHE A 148 -0.51 -4.65 11.48
N LEU A 149 -0.37 -5.72 10.72
CA LEU A 149 -1.37 -6.78 10.57
C LEU A 149 -0.68 -8.14 10.76
N ILE A 150 -1.31 -9.06 11.48
CA ILE A 150 -0.99 -10.48 11.34
C ILE A 150 -1.93 -11.04 10.28
N ALA A 151 -1.37 -11.58 9.20
CA ALA A 151 -2.14 -12.30 8.21
C ALA A 151 -2.20 -13.77 8.63
N HIS A 152 -3.39 -14.27 8.96
CA HIS A 152 -3.63 -15.67 9.34
C HIS A 152 -4.13 -16.51 8.15
N GLY A 153 -4.72 -15.85 7.16
CA GLY A 153 -5.27 -16.46 5.96
C GLY A 153 -5.62 -15.41 4.91
N PRO A 154 -6.17 -15.83 3.74
CA PRO A 154 -6.49 -14.92 2.64
C PRO A 154 -7.59 -13.90 2.97
N GLU A 155 -8.41 -14.16 3.99
CA GLU A 155 -9.45 -13.25 4.48
C GLU A 155 -9.39 -13.00 5.99
N ASP A 156 -8.36 -13.51 6.68
CA ASP A 156 -8.24 -13.44 8.13
C ASP A 156 -7.01 -12.61 8.54
N PHE A 157 -7.28 -11.42 9.06
CA PHE A 157 -6.27 -10.43 9.41
C PHE A 157 -6.57 -9.81 10.78
N THR A 158 -5.57 -9.82 11.65
CA THR A 158 -5.63 -9.18 12.98
C THR A 158 -4.80 -7.89 12.96
N ARG A 159 -5.41 -6.73 13.25
CA ARG A 159 -4.66 -5.46 13.30
C ARG A 159 -4.06 -5.23 14.69
N LEU A 160 -2.73 -5.09 14.75
CA LEU A 160 -1.99 -4.81 15.99
C LEU A 160 -1.88 -3.31 16.29
N GLY A 161 -1.92 -2.48 15.26
CA GLY A 161 -1.88 -1.03 15.37
C GLY A 161 -1.75 -0.35 14.02
N GLY A 162 -1.86 0.97 14.00
CA GLY A 162 -1.69 1.74 12.78
C GLY A 162 -1.51 3.23 13.03
N THR A 163 -1.44 4.01 11.96
CA THR A 163 -1.41 5.46 12.11
C THR A 163 -2.75 5.99 12.62
N ILE A 164 -2.69 6.87 13.62
CA ILE A 164 -3.85 7.61 14.13
C ILE A 164 -4.03 8.98 13.45
N ASP A 165 -3.08 9.36 12.58
CA ASP A 165 -3.12 10.59 11.81
C ASP A 165 -2.59 10.41 10.37
N ASP A 166 -1.50 11.08 10.00
CA ASP A 166 -0.88 11.01 8.68
C ASP A 166 -0.21 9.65 8.48
N ALA A 167 -0.27 9.08 7.28
CA ALA A 167 0.60 7.97 6.91
C ALA A 167 2.04 8.46 6.65
N PRO A 168 3.07 7.60 6.78
CA PRO A 168 4.46 7.99 6.55
C PRO A 168 4.70 8.57 5.15
N GLY A 169 4.12 7.98 4.10
CA GLY A 169 4.29 8.52 2.73
C GLY A 169 3.75 9.94 2.59
N GLU A 170 2.56 10.21 3.15
CA GLU A 170 2.02 11.57 3.20
C GLU A 170 2.90 12.53 4.03
N ALA A 171 3.52 12.06 5.12
CA ALA A 171 4.47 12.84 5.88
C ALA A 171 5.73 13.19 5.05
N PHE A 172 6.25 12.25 4.26
CA PHE A 172 7.34 12.51 3.32
C PHE A 172 6.97 13.53 2.24
N ASP A 173 5.78 13.41 1.62
CA ASP A 173 5.31 14.35 0.60
C ASP A 173 5.11 15.76 1.15
N LYS A 174 4.55 15.87 2.36
CA LYS A 174 4.41 17.14 3.08
C LYS A 174 5.78 17.75 3.41
N THR A 175 6.73 16.94 3.86
CA THR A 175 8.11 17.38 4.12
C THR A 175 8.78 17.91 2.85
N ALA A 176 8.69 17.17 1.74
CA ALA A 176 9.23 17.60 0.45
C ALA A 176 8.64 18.96 0.02
N LYS A 177 7.31 19.11 0.13
CA LYS A 177 6.63 20.37 -0.19
C LYS A 177 7.10 21.53 0.71
N LEU A 178 7.27 21.31 2.01
CA LEU A 178 7.75 22.33 2.95
C LEU A 178 9.18 22.79 2.68
N LEU A 179 10.01 21.91 2.10
CA LEU A 179 11.43 22.16 1.83
C LEU A 179 11.71 22.54 0.35
N GLY A 180 10.66 22.70 -0.46
CA GLY A 180 10.79 23.05 -1.88
C GLY A 180 11.43 21.96 -2.73
N LEU A 181 11.22 20.68 -2.35
CA LEU A 181 11.68 19.52 -3.10
C LEU A 181 10.62 19.05 -4.12
N PRO A 182 11.03 18.39 -5.21
CA PRO A 182 10.10 17.84 -6.19
C PRO A 182 9.26 16.69 -5.59
N GLN A 183 8.13 16.40 -6.25
CA GLN A 183 7.30 15.22 -5.97
C GLN A 183 7.68 14.08 -6.94
N PRO A 184 7.59 12.80 -6.54
CA PRO A 184 7.13 12.29 -5.23
C PRO A 184 8.13 12.58 -4.09
N GLY A 185 7.62 12.87 -2.90
CA GLY A 185 8.43 13.42 -1.81
C GLY A 185 9.34 12.40 -1.12
N GLY A 186 8.93 11.13 -1.05
CA GLY A 186 9.75 10.06 -0.46
C GLY A 186 11.17 9.98 -1.04
N PRO A 187 11.33 9.70 -2.35
CA PRO A 187 12.64 9.65 -3.01
C PRO A 187 13.43 10.96 -2.93
N ALA A 188 12.75 12.11 -3.05
CA ALA A 188 13.40 13.41 -3.02
C ALA A 188 14.00 13.74 -1.63
N VAL A 189 13.26 13.45 -0.55
CA VAL A 189 13.73 13.62 0.83
C VAL A 189 14.86 12.65 1.13
N GLU A 190 14.76 11.40 0.69
CA GLU A 190 15.83 10.41 0.87
C GLU A 190 17.14 10.84 0.19
N ALA A 191 17.07 11.33 -1.05
CA ALA A 191 18.24 11.78 -1.78
C ALA A 191 18.98 12.94 -1.08
N GLU A 192 18.25 13.90 -0.49
CA GLU A 192 18.87 14.97 0.31
C GLU A 192 19.38 14.45 1.66
N ALA A 193 18.64 13.55 2.32
CA ALA A 193 19.01 12.97 3.61
C ALA A 193 20.37 12.25 3.56
N MET A 194 20.73 11.63 2.43
CA MET A 194 22.04 10.98 2.24
C MET A 194 23.25 11.90 2.47
N SER A 195 23.07 13.21 2.27
CA SER A 195 24.11 14.22 2.45
C SER A 195 23.88 15.12 3.67
N GLY A 196 22.97 14.73 4.56
CA GLY A 196 22.63 15.49 5.78
C GLY A 196 23.13 14.82 7.04
N ASP A 197 23.28 15.61 8.11
CA ASP A 197 23.49 15.11 9.47
C ASP A 197 22.13 14.86 10.16
N PRO A 198 21.77 13.60 10.48
CA PRO A 198 20.51 13.29 11.16
C PRO A 198 20.42 13.82 12.60
N LYS A 199 21.53 14.33 13.16
CA LYS A 199 21.59 14.87 14.53
C LYS A 199 21.53 16.39 14.58
N ALA A 200 21.65 17.08 13.46
CA ALA A 200 21.63 18.55 13.40
C ALA A 200 20.28 19.12 13.88
N PHE A 201 19.17 18.42 13.64
CA PHE A 201 17.84 18.82 14.08
C PHE A 201 17.16 17.73 14.92
N HIS A 202 16.66 18.12 16.10
CA HIS A 202 15.96 17.22 17.00
C HIS A 202 14.47 17.15 16.70
N PHE A 203 14.05 16.07 16.06
CA PHE A 203 12.63 15.78 15.83
C PHE A 203 12.05 14.85 16.90
N PRO A 204 10.76 15.01 17.28
CA PRO A 204 10.12 14.10 18.23
C PRO A 204 10.00 12.70 17.64
N ARG A 205 9.91 11.66 18.49
CA ARG A 205 9.55 10.30 18.10
C ARG A 205 8.17 9.96 18.70
N PRO A 206 7.06 10.32 18.04
CA PRO A 206 5.73 10.26 18.63
C PRO A 206 5.32 8.84 19.06
N LEU A 207 4.58 8.75 20.16
CA LEU A 207 3.98 7.51 20.70
C LEU A 207 4.97 6.39 21.07
N LEU A 208 6.27 6.66 21.10
CA LEU A 208 7.25 5.69 21.62
C LEU A 208 7.22 5.56 23.14
N ASP A 209 6.74 6.60 23.83
CA ASP A 209 6.54 6.68 25.28
C ASP A 209 5.31 5.89 25.78
N ARG A 210 4.46 5.40 24.86
CA ARG A 210 3.21 4.66 25.16
C ARG A 210 3.31 3.21 24.67
N PRO A 211 2.61 2.25 25.31
CA PRO A 211 2.54 0.87 24.82
C PRO A 211 1.81 0.76 23.47
N GLY A 212 1.85 -0.44 22.87
CA GLY A 212 1.16 -0.75 21.61
C GLY A 212 1.89 -0.31 20.34
N CYS A 213 1.25 -0.62 19.21
CA CYS A 213 1.80 -0.51 17.87
C CYS A 213 1.28 0.71 17.08
N ASP A 214 0.48 1.57 17.71
CA ASP A 214 -0.02 2.79 17.07
C ASP A 214 1.07 3.82 16.80
N MET A 215 0.94 4.52 15.68
CA MET A 215 1.90 5.48 15.14
C MET A 215 1.26 6.84 14.87
N SER A 216 2.08 7.90 14.89
CA SER A 216 1.65 9.27 14.58
C SER A 216 2.82 10.00 13.92
N PHE A 217 2.54 10.66 12.79
CA PHE A 217 3.54 11.37 11.99
C PHE A 217 3.17 12.84 11.75
N SER A 218 1.92 13.25 12.00
CA SER A 218 1.47 14.64 11.77
C SER A 218 2.27 15.69 12.56
N GLY A 219 2.72 15.33 13.78
CA GLY A 219 3.54 16.20 14.62
C GLY A 219 4.92 16.51 14.03
N LEU A 220 5.49 15.59 13.25
CA LEU A 220 6.80 15.76 12.60
C LEU A 220 6.79 16.91 11.59
N LYS A 221 5.70 17.04 10.83
CA LYS A 221 5.50 18.17 9.90
C LYS A 221 5.61 19.51 10.62
N THR A 222 4.96 19.62 11.79
CA THR A 222 4.95 20.87 12.56
C THR A 222 6.33 21.18 13.14
N ALA A 223 7.04 20.17 13.63
CA ALA A 223 8.41 20.32 14.10
C ALA A 223 9.36 20.74 12.96
N LEU A 224 9.23 20.13 11.78
CA LEU A 224 10.02 20.45 10.59
C LEU A 224 9.76 21.87 10.09
N LEU A 225 8.49 22.27 10.05
CA LEU A 225 8.11 23.64 9.68
C LEU A 225 8.79 24.67 10.59
N ARG A 226 8.75 24.45 11.91
CA ARG A 226 9.38 25.34 12.90
C ARG A 226 10.90 25.38 12.75
N ALA A 227 11.54 24.24 12.57
CA ALA A 227 12.99 24.16 12.37
C ALA A 227 13.42 24.90 11.09
N ARG A 228 12.71 24.68 9.98
CA ARG A 228 12.93 25.41 8.72
C ARG A 228 12.75 26.92 8.89
N ASP A 229 11.69 27.36 9.57
CA ASP A 229 11.41 28.79 9.73
C ASP A 229 12.47 29.49 10.60
N ALA A 230 13.02 28.79 11.60
CA ALA A 230 14.14 29.26 12.39
C ALA A 230 15.40 29.45 11.53
N GLU A 231 15.76 28.44 10.72
CA GLU A 231 16.90 28.53 9.78
C GLU A 231 16.77 29.71 8.80
N VAL A 232 15.57 29.90 8.24
CA VAL A 232 15.30 31.00 7.31
C VAL A 232 15.42 32.36 8.01
N ALA A 233 14.91 32.46 9.24
CA ALA A 233 14.99 33.71 10.01
C ALA A 233 16.42 34.06 10.43
N GLU A 234 17.22 33.06 10.81
CA GLU A 234 18.60 33.25 11.26
C GLU A 234 19.57 33.53 10.10
N HIS A 235 19.42 32.83 8.98
CA HIS A 235 20.39 32.86 7.88
C HIS A 235 19.89 33.58 6.61
N GLY A 236 18.68 34.17 6.66
CA GLY A 236 18.11 34.89 5.52
C GLY A 236 17.66 34.01 4.36
N GLY A 237 17.53 32.70 4.59
CA GLY A 237 17.10 31.72 3.59
C GLY A 237 17.37 30.28 4.02
N LEU A 238 16.79 29.32 3.31
CA LEU A 238 17.05 27.89 3.56
C LEU A 238 18.25 27.43 2.74
N HIS A 239 19.42 27.37 3.37
CA HIS A 239 20.62 26.85 2.72
C HIS A 239 20.52 25.35 2.43
N ARG A 240 21.24 24.91 1.39
CA ARG A 240 21.18 23.51 0.93
C ARG A 240 21.60 22.52 2.02
N GLN A 241 22.61 22.84 2.84
CA GLN A 241 23.04 21.93 3.91
C GLN A 241 21.97 21.81 5.00
N ALA A 242 21.42 22.91 5.50
CA ALA A 242 20.31 22.89 6.44
C ALA A 242 19.10 22.09 5.90
N ARG A 243 18.78 22.23 4.60
CA ARG A 243 17.75 21.40 3.96
C ARG A 243 18.04 19.90 4.04
N ARG A 244 19.28 19.48 3.77
CA ARG A 244 19.73 18.09 3.85
C ARG A 244 19.63 17.55 5.27
N ASP A 245 20.10 18.34 6.22
CA ASP A 245 20.09 18.04 7.65
C ASP A 245 18.65 17.90 8.18
N LEU A 246 17.73 18.77 7.75
CA LEU A 246 16.29 18.64 8.02
C LEU A 246 15.71 17.34 7.44
N CYS A 247 16.06 16.99 6.21
CA CYS A 247 15.64 15.73 5.58
C CYS A 247 16.17 14.51 6.34
N ALA A 248 17.46 14.53 6.72
CA ALA A 248 18.12 13.46 7.46
C ALA A 248 17.51 13.28 8.85
N GLY A 249 17.30 14.37 9.59
CA GLY A 249 16.68 14.31 10.91
C GLY A 249 15.23 13.80 10.86
N PHE A 250 14.45 14.25 9.87
CA PHE A 250 13.08 13.78 9.66
C PHE A 250 13.03 12.29 9.34
N GLN A 251 13.85 11.84 8.37
CA GLN A 251 13.92 10.44 7.98
C GLN A 251 14.38 9.56 9.17
N ALA A 252 15.34 10.03 9.97
CA ALA A 252 15.78 9.34 11.17
C ALA A 252 14.64 9.19 12.19
N ALA A 253 13.84 10.23 12.42
CA ALA A 253 12.70 10.16 13.33
C ALA A 253 11.62 9.17 12.86
N VAL A 254 11.28 9.18 11.57
CA VAL A 254 10.33 8.19 10.99
C VAL A 254 10.88 6.78 11.11
N THR A 255 12.17 6.59 10.77
CA THR A 255 12.87 5.29 10.84
C THR A 255 12.87 4.72 12.26
N ASP A 256 13.18 5.55 13.27
CA ASP A 256 13.18 5.15 14.67
C ASP A 256 11.79 4.68 15.13
N VAL A 257 10.74 5.42 14.76
CA VAL A 257 9.36 5.09 15.10
C VAL A 257 8.95 3.76 14.48
N LEU A 258 9.19 3.59 13.18
CA LEU A 258 8.86 2.35 12.46
C LEU A 258 9.63 1.15 13.03
N ALA A 259 10.92 1.30 13.32
CA ALA A 259 11.74 0.25 13.88
C ALA A 259 11.23 -0.21 15.26
N GLU A 260 10.99 0.74 16.17
CA GLU A 260 10.54 0.42 17.53
C GLU A 260 9.13 -0.18 17.54
N LYS A 261 8.21 0.34 16.72
CA LYS A 261 6.86 -0.22 16.60
C LYS A 261 6.87 -1.59 15.94
N SER A 262 7.77 -1.83 14.98
CA SER A 262 7.98 -3.16 14.39
C SER A 262 8.50 -4.17 15.40
N ARG A 263 9.43 -3.79 16.30
CA ARG A 263 9.88 -4.68 17.39
C ARG A 263 8.73 -5.11 18.30
N ARG A 264 7.82 -4.19 18.62
CA ARG A 264 6.64 -4.47 19.45
C ARG A 264 5.66 -5.39 18.74
N ALA A 265 5.37 -5.11 17.47
CA ALA A 265 4.50 -5.94 16.64
C ALA A 265 5.06 -7.35 16.45
N LEU A 266 6.37 -7.49 16.23
CA LEU A 266 7.07 -8.77 16.16
C LEU A 266 6.95 -9.56 17.45
N ARG A 267 7.09 -8.92 18.61
CA ARG A 267 6.92 -9.59 19.90
C ARG A 267 5.50 -10.14 20.08
N GLU A 268 4.48 -9.39 19.67
CA GLU A 268 3.08 -9.85 19.71
C GLU A 268 2.81 -10.98 18.71
N TYR A 269 3.35 -10.87 17.49
CA TYR A 269 3.28 -11.92 16.47
C TYR A 269 3.95 -13.22 16.93
N LEU A 270 5.18 -13.15 17.45
CA LEU A 270 5.94 -14.30 17.91
C LEU A 270 5.28 -15.03 19.10
N ALA A 271 4.44 -14.35 19.88
CA ALA A 271 3.64 -14.98 20.93
C ALA A 271 2.62 -16.02 20.39
N HIS A 272 2.31 -15.98 19.09
CA HIS A 272 1.49 -16.98 18.41
C HIS A 272 2.30 -18.22 17.98
N THR A 273 3.59 -18.28 18.31
CA THR A 273 4.50 -19.41 18.03
C THR A 273 4.46 -19.87 16.56
N PRO A 274 4.68 -18.95 15.58
CA PRO A 274 4.71 -19.34 14.17
C PRO A 274 5.86 -20.30 13.89
N GLU A 275 5.61 -21.35 13.09
CA GLU A 275 6.64 -22.32 12.69
C GLU A 275 7.75 -21.68 11.85
N HIS A 276 7.36 -20.74 10.99
CA HIS A 276 8.27 -19.97 10.13
C HIS A 276 8.04 -18.46 10.36
N PRO A 277 8.66 -17.86 11.38
CA PRO A 277 8.47 -16.45 11.68
C PRO A 277 8.86 -15.58 10.49
N ALA A 278 7.94 -14.74 10.01
CA ALA A 278 8.17 -13.86 8.87
C ALA A 278 7.64 -12.44 9.12
N PHE A 279 8.40 -11.46 8.66
CA PHE A 279 8.05 -10.04 8.67
C PHE A 279 8.07 -9.48 7.25
N ALA A 280 6.88 -9.32 6.69
CA ALA A 280 6.66 -8.69 5.40
C ALA A 280 6.49 -7.17 5.54
N VAL A 281 7.06 -6.41 4.61
CA VAL A 281 6.85 -4.96 4.50
C VAL A 281 6.40 -4.65 3.08
N ALA A 282 5.17 -4.13 2.95
CA ALA A 282 4.57 -3.76 1.67
C ALA A 282 4.23 -2.27 1.63
N GLY A 283 4.26 -1.67 0.44
CA GLY A 283 3.94 -0.25 0.22
C GLY A 283 5.16 0.61 -0.12
N GLY A 284 4.92 1.76 -0.75
CA GLY A 284 5.96 2.60 -1.35
C GLY A 284 7.04 3.13 -0.37
N VAL A 285 6.74 3.23 0.93
CA VAL A 285 7.74 3.68 1.92
C VAL A 285 8.80 2.61 2.19
N ALA A 286 8.49 1.34 1.90
CA ALA A 286 9.46 0.25 1.94
C ALA A 286 10.57 0.39 0.87
N ALA A 287 10.37 1.26 -0.14
CA ALA A 287 11.39 1.59 -1.13
C ALA A 287 12.55 2.41 -0.55
N ASN A 288 12.33 3.07 0.59
CA ASN A 288 13.36 3.86 1.24
C ASN A 288 14.44 2.94 1.82
N ALA A 289 15.67 3.07 1.33
CA ALA A 289 16.77 2.17 1.66
C ALA A 289 17.15 2.23 3.15
N THR A 290 17.12 3.43 3.75
CA THR A 290 17.42 3.62 5.17
C THR A 290 16.37 2.94 6.08
N ILE A 291 15.09 3.16 5.78
CA ILE A 291 13.98 2.52 6.52
C ILE A 291 14.03 1.00 6.31
N ARG A 292 14.19 0.55 5.06
CA ARG A 292 14.25 -0.87 4.72
C ARG A 292 15.37 -1.58 5.46
N ALA A 293 16.60 -1.06 5.40
CA ALA A 293 17.75 -1.64 6.10
C ALA A 293 17.51 -1.73 7.61
N ARG A 294 16.85 -0.72 8.20
CA ARG A 294 16.51 -0.75 9.61
C ARG A 294 15.46 -1.79 9.96
N LEU A 295 14.44 -1.98 9.12
CA LEU A 295 13.40 -3.00 9.31
C LEU A 295 13.95 -4.42 9.10
N GLU A 296 14.86 -4.62 8.14
CA GLU A 296 15.61 -5.87 7.95
C GLU A 296 16.42 -6.24 9.18
N GLN A 297 17.09 -5.25 9.79
CA GLN A 297 17.80 -5.44 11.05
C GLN A 297 16.83 -5.86 12.18
N VAL A 298 15.68 -5.19 12.30
CA VAL A 298 14.66 -5.53 13.31
C VAL A 298 14.12 -6.95 13.13
N ALA A 299 13.89 -7.40 11.89
CA ALA A 299 13.48 -8.78 11.59
C ALA A 299 14.56 -9.77 12.03
N THR A 300 15.81 -9.49 11.67
CA THR A 300 16.98 -10.33 12.01
C THR A 300 17.17 -10.44 13.53
N GLU A 301 17.07 -9.33 14.25
CA GLU A 301 17.12 -9.28 15.72
C GLU A 301 16.03 -10.14 16.38
N ALA A 302 14.88 -10.31 15.72
CA ALA A 302 13.76 -11.11 16.19
C ALA A 302 13.78 -12.57 15.68
N GLY A 303 14.78 -12.96 14.86
CA GLY A 303 14.84 -14.28 14.26
C GLY A 303 13.76 -14.54 13.21
N ALA A 304 13.21 -13.50 12.58
CA ALA A 304 12.19 -13.59 11.55
C ALA A 304 12.78 -13.36 10.15
N THR A 305 12.29 -14.09 9.15
CA THR A 305 12.61 -13.84 7.74
C THR A 305 12.00 -12.51 7.31
N PHE A 306 12.82 -11.61 6.75
CA PHE A 306 12.34 -10.38 6.16
C PHE A 306 11.88 -10.59 4.72
N ALA A 307 10.70 -10.10 4.37
CA ALA A 307 10.18 -10.12 3.01
C ALA A 307 9.72 -8.72 2.58
N ALA A 308 10.08 -8.32 1.38
CA ALA A 308 9.63 -7.06 0.80
C ALA A 308 9.38 -7.28 -0.70
N PRO A 309 8.11 -7.21 -1.15
CA PRO A 309 7.78 -7.38 -2.55
C PRO A 309 8.56 -6.39 -3.44
N PRO A 310 8.75 -6.73 -4.73
CA PRO A 310 9.30 -5.80 -5.70
C PRO A 310 8.52 -4.48 -5.72
N LEU A 311 9.22 -3.35 -5.83
CA LEU A 311 8.61 -2.02 -5.71
C LEU A 311 7.41 -1.79 -6.64
N LYS A 312 7.46 -2.34 -7.85
CA LYS A 312 6.36 -2.28 -8.83
C LYS A 312 5.07 -2.97 -8.39
N LEU A 313 5.14 -3.84 -7.38
CA LEU A 313 4.01 -4.53 -6.76
C LEU A 313 3.65 -3.97 -5.37
N CYS A 314 4.40 -2.99 -4.87
CA CYS A 314 4.11 -2.26 -3.64
C CYS A 314 3.21 -1.03 -3.87
N THR A 315 3.11 -0.56 -5.11
CA THR A 315 2.11 0.44 -5.55
C THR A 315 0.85 -0.26 -6.04
N ASP A 316 -0.23 0.49 -6.24
CA ASP A 316 -1.50 -0.07 -6.69
C ASP A 316 -1.33 -0.75 -8.06
N ASN A 317 -1.75 -2.02 -8.12
CA ASN A 317 -1.63 -2.85 -9.31
C ASN A 317 -2.73 -3.91 -9.31
N ALA A 318 -3.06 -4.45 -10.48
CA ALA A 318 -4.09 -5.47 -10.58
C ALA A 318 -3.58 -6.89 -10.33
N ALA A 319 -2.26 -7.13 -10.30
CA ALA A 319 -1.70 -8.46 -10.06
C ALA A 319 -1.98 -8.92 -8.62
N MET A 320 -1.85 -8.01 -7.65
CA MET A 320 -2.24 -8.30 -6.26
C MET A 320 -3.74 -8.60 -6.12
N ILE A 321 -4.58 -8.00 -6.97
CA ILE A 321 -6.03 -8.21 -6.96
C ILE A 321 -6.41 -9.53 -7.60
N ALA A 322 -5.79 -9.87 -8.74
CA ALA A 322 -5.96 -11.18 -9.37
C ALA A 322 -5.56 -12.30 -8.40
N TYR A 323 -4.41 -12.18 -7.74
CA TYR A 323 -3.94 -13.17 -6.77
C TYR A 323 -4.87 -13.30 -5.56
N ALA A 324 -5.25 -12.18 -4.93
CA ALA A 324 -6.20 -12.21 -3.82
C ALA A 324 -7.57 -12.77 -4.23
N GLY A 325 -8.00 -12.51 -5.47
CA GLY A 325 -9.20 -13.10 -6.06
C GLY A 325 -9.12 -14.61 -6.21
N ILE A 326 -7.98 -15.13 -6.71
CA ILE A 326 -7.71 -16.58 -6.77
C ILE A 326 -7.81 -17.19 -5.37
N ALA A 327 -7.11 -16.61 -4.38
CA ALA A 327 -7.08 -17.16 -3.03
C ALA A 327 -8.48 -17.20 -2.38
N ARG A 328 -9.33 -16.21 -2.65
CA ARG A 328 -10.73 -16.18 -2.21
C ARG A 328 -11.60 -17.18 -2.97
N PHE A 329 -11.39 -17.32 -4.27
CA PHE A 329 -12.09 -18.30 -5.10
C PHE A 329 -11.81 -19.73 -4.66
N GLU A 330 -10.55 -20.05 -4.35
CA GLU A 330 -10.15 -21.35 -3.78
C GLU A 330 -10.80 -21.61 -2.42
N ALA A 331 -11.06 -20.55 -1.63
CA ALA A 331 -11.84 -20.62 -0.40
C ALA A 331 -13.37 -20.71 -0.63
N GLY A 332 -13.82 -20.80 -1.89
CA GLY A 332 -15.22 -20.94 -2.28
C GLY A 332 -15.98 -19.63 -2.51
N ALA A 333 -15.29 -18.48 -2.50
CA ALA A 333 -15.93 -17.19 -2.75
C ALA A 333 -16.29 -17.01 -4.23
N GLN A 334 -17.56 -16.70 -4.48
CA GLN A 334 -18.07 -16.25 -5.77
C GLN A 334 -19.13 -15.18 -5.50
N ASP A 335 -18.93 -13.97 -6.00
CA ASP A 335 -19.85 -12.86 -5.84
C ASP A 335 -20.85 -12.81 -7.00
N GLY A 336 -22.07 -12.36 -6.70
CA GLY A 336 -23.13 -12.18 -7.69
C GLY A 336 -23.10 -10.79 -8.34
N MET A 337 -24.08 -10.56 -9.21
CA MET A 337 -24.30 -9.24 -9.84
C MET A 337 -24.79 -8.17 -8.84
N ASP A 338 -25.04 -8.55 -7.59
CA ASP A 338 -25.29 -7.68 -6.45
C ASP A 338 -24.01 -7.14 -5.78
N LEU A 339 -22.81 -7.57 -6.22
CA LEU A 339 -21.52 -7.07 -5.71
C LEU A 339 -21.48 -5.53 -5.73
N SER A 340 -21.29 -4.92 -4.57
CA SER A 340 -21.32 -3.47 -4.39
C SER A 340 -19.92 -2.87 -4.25
N ALA A 341 -19.68 -1.72 -4.87
CA ALA A 341 -18.51 -0.89 -4.55
C ALA A 341 -18.61 -0.33 -3.12
N ARG A 342 -17.54 -0.48 -2.33
CA ARG A 342 -17.47 -0.08 -0.93
C ARG A 342 -16.38 0.97 -0.75
N PRO A 343 -16.72 2.24 -0.50
CA PRO A 343 -15.69 3.27 -0.29
C PRO A 343 -14.89 3.03 0.99
N ARG A 344 -15.51 2.33 1.96
CA ARG A 344 -14.87 1.88 3.20
C ARG A 344 -15.09 0.39 3.33
N TRP A 345 -14.00 -0.33 3.52
CA TRP A 345 -14.02 -1.76 3.76
C TRP A 345 -12.85 -2.12 4.68
N PRO A 346 -13.06 -2.14 6.01
CA PRO A 346 -12.02 -2.54 6.96
C PRO A 346 -11.52 -3.95 6.66
N LEU A 347 -10.20 -4.13 6.74
CA LEU A 347 -9.56 -5.43 6.55
C LEU A 347 -9.81 -6.35 7.76
N ASP A 348 -9.50 -5.84 8.96
CA ASP A 348 -9.91 -6.43 10.23
C ASP A 348 -11.36 -6.04 10.55
N ARG A 349 -12.25 -7.03 10.61
CA ARG A 349 -13.68 -6.85 10.88
C ARG A 349 -14.01 -6.82 12.37
N SER A 350 -13.06 -7.20 13.23
CA SER A 350 -13.23 -7.27 14.68
C SER A 350 -12.81 -5.98 15.39
N ALA A 351 -11.85 -5.25 14.82
CA ALA A 351 -11.34 -4.02 15.40
C ALA A 351 -12.13 -2.76 14.96
N PRO A 352 -12.33 -1.77 15.86
CA PRO A 352 -12.96 -0.50 15.50
C PRO A 352 -12.13 0.26 14.45
N ALA A 353 -12.74 1.16 13.67
CA ALA A 353 -11.98 1.98 12.73
C ALA A 353 -10.94 2.87 13.47
N MET A 354 -9.68 2.89 13.01
CA MET A 354 -8.59 3.69 13.60
C MET A 354 -8.86 5.20 13.53
N LEU A 355 -9.45 5.64 12.43
CA LEU A 355 -9.89 7.03 12.22
C LEU A 355 -11.42 7.04 12.36
N GLY A 356 -11.93 7.86 13.29
CA GLY A 356 -13.35 7.93 13.62
C GLY A 356 -14.26 8.15 12.40
N SER A 357 -15.51 7.72 12.51
CA SER A 357 -16.51 7.72 11.42
C SER A 357 -16.92 9.11 10.89
N GLY A 358 -16.29 10.20 11.33
CA GLY A 358 -16.70 11.57 11.01
C GLY A 358 -15.56 12.55 10.80
N LYS A 359 -15.13 12.69 9.56
CA LYS A 359 -15.12 13.96 8.79
C LYS A 359 -14.68 13.55 7.39
N LYS A 360 -15.51 13.84 6.38
CA LYS A 360 -15.08 13.76 4.98
C LYS A 360 -13.90 14.73 4.85
N GLY A 361 -12.67 14.21 4.93
CA GLY A 361 -11.51 14.95 4.50
C GLY A 361 -11.68 15.27 3.02
N ALA A 362 -10.98 16.27 2.50
CA ALA A 362 -11.12 16.72 1.11
C ALA A 362 -10.86 15.63 0.02
N LYS A 363 -10.53 14.40 0.43
CA LYS A 363 -10.28 13.22 -0.40
C LYS A 363 -11.30 12.08 -0.18
N ALA A 364 -12.47 12.34 0.39
CA ALA A 364 -13.51 11.32 0.65
C ALA A 364 -14.85 11.62 -0.03
#